data_AF-A0A9X2ME28-F1
#
_entry.id   AF-A0A9X2ME28-F1
#
_cell.length_a   1.000
_cell.length_b   1.000
_cell.length_c   1.000
_cell.angle_alpha   90.00
_cell.angle_beta   90.00
_cell.angle_gamma   90.00
#
_symmetry.space_group_name_H-M   'P 1'
#
loop_
_entity.id
_entity.type
_entity.pdbx_description
1 polymer ?
#
loop_
_entity_poly.entity_id
_entity_poly.type
_entity_poly.pdbx_seq_one_letter_code
_entity_poly.pdbx_strand_id
1 'polypeptide(L)' 'MSGTVIVIFSLLSLSLVYFLLNVCIQFNRINSLNLLLGMDVTKLYNIDENHEDDYYFNYLIRKSAMQLYILTNKRT' A
#
# COMPACT_ATOMS: atom_id res chain seq x y z
N MET A 1 31.72 -11.17 -11.77
CA MET A 1 30.98 -9.89 -11.65
C MET A 1 29.55 -9.96 -12.19
N SER A 2 29.29 -10.57 -13.37
CA SER A 2 27.92 -10.62 -13.93
C SER A 2 26.89 -11.40 -13.09
N GLY A 3 27.27 -12.55 -12.51
CA GLY A 3 26.32 -13.40 -11.77
C GLY A 3 25.76 -12.77 -10.49
N THR A 4 26.63 -12.16 -9.67
CA THR A 4 26.22 -11.49 -8.41
C THR A 4 25.28 -10.31 -8.67
N VAL A 5 25.53 -9.54 -9.74
CA VAL A 5 24.67 -8.43 -10.14
C VAL A 5 23.27 -8.93 -10.50
N ILE A 6 23.18 -10.02 -11.28
CA ILE A 6 21.89 -10.64 -11.63
C ILE A 6 21.14 -11.08 -10.37
N VAL A 7 21.81 -11.72 -9.42
CA VAL A 7 21.18 -12.17 -8.16
C VAL A 7 20.64 -10.98 -7.35
N ILE A 8 21.41 -9.88 -7.24
CA ILE A 8 20.97 -8.67 -6.53
C ILE A 8 19.74 -8.05 -7.21
N PHE A 9 19.74 -7.92 -8.53
CA PHE A 9 18.59 -7.40 -9.26
C PHE A 9 17.37 -8.31 -9.12
N SER A 10 17.54 -9.62 -9.15
CA SER A 10 16.45 -10.56 -8.91
C SER A 10 15.85 -10.40 -7.51
N LEU A 11 16.67 -10.30 -6.46
CA LEU A 11 16.19 -10.09 -5.09
C LEU A 11 15.49 -8.74 -4.91
N LEU A 12 16.02 -7.68 -5.53
CA LEU A 12 15.39 -6.35 -5.53
C LEU A 12 14.03 -6.39 -6.24
N SER A 13 13.96 -7.03 -7.41
CA SER A 13 12.71 -7.15 -8.17
C SER A 13 11.65 -7.93 -7.38
N LEU A 14 12.04 -9.02 -6.72
CA LEU A 14 11.14 -9.83 -5.89
C LEU A 14 10.62 -9.03 -4.70
N SER A 15 11.50 -8.29 -4.03
CA SER A 15 11.15 -7.42 -2.89
C SER A 15 10.19 -6.31 -3.32
N LEU A 16 10.40 -5.73 -4.50
CA LEU A 16 9.55 -4.69 -5.06
C LEU A 16 8.16 -5.25 -5.42
N VAL A 17 8.10 -6.42 -6.05
CA VAL A 17 6.83 -7.12 -6.33
C VAL A 17 6.08 -7.44 -5.04
N TYR A 18 6.78 -7.92 -4.01
CA TYR A 18 6.18 -8.20 -2.70
C TYR A 18 5.61 -6.93 -2.05
N PHE A 19 6.35 -5.82 -2.09
CA PHE A 19 5.87 -4.53 -1.62
C PHE A 19 4.61 -4.06 -2.37
N LEU A 20 4.63 -4.11 -3.71
CA LEU A 20 3.48 -3.74 -4.54
C LEU A 20 2.26 -4.62 -4.26
N LEU A 21 2.45 -5.92 -4.06
CA LEU A 21 1.37 -6.85 -3.76
C LEU A 21 0.67 -6.49 -2.45
N ASN A 22 1.43 -6.15 -1.41
CA ASN A 22 0.85 -5.66 -0.15
C ASN A 22 0.11 -4.32 -0.31
N VAL A 23 0.64 -3.41 -1.13
CA VAL A 23 -0.04 -2.13 -1.45
C VAL A 23 -1.37 -2.39 -2.15
N CYS A 24 -1.40 -3.31 -3.12
CA CYS A 24 -2.63 -3.69 -3.83
C CYS A 24 -3.66 -4.33 -2.89
N ILE A 25 -3.24 -5.20 -1.97
CA ILE A 25 -4.14 -5.80 -0.97
C ILE A 25 -4.76 -4.71 -0.09
N GLN A 26 -3.94 -3.79 0.43
CA GLN A 26 -4.44 -2.68 1.26
C GLN A 26 -5.36 -1.74 0.47
N PHE A 27 -5.03 -1.44 -0.78
CA PHE A 27 -5.89 -0.64 -1.65
C PHE A 27 -7.25 -1.32 -1.88
N ASN A 28 -7.25 -2.62 -2.16
CA ASN A 28 -8.49 -3.37 -2.36
C ASN A 28 -9.34 -3.39 -1.07
N ARG A 29 -8.71 -3.49 0.09
CA ARG A 29 -9.38 -3.39 1.39
C ARG A 29 -10.02 -2.01 1.58
N ILE A 30 -9.30 -0.92 1.29
CA ILE A 30 -9.86 0.45 1.36
C ILE A 30 -11.05 0.60 0.40
N ASN A 31 -10.92 0.13 -0.84
CA ASN A 31 -11.96 0.23 -1.84
C ASN A 31 -13.20 -0.61 -1.48
N SER A 32 -13.00 -1.82 -0.96
CA SER A 32 -14.09 -2.66 -0.47
C SER A 32 -14.81 -2.03 0.71
N LEU A 33 -14.08 -1.38 1.62
CA LEU A 33 -14.67 -0.64 2.74
C LEU A 33 -15.49 0.57 2.24
N ASN A 34 -15.01 1.27 1.21
CA ASN A 34 -15.76 2.37 0.58
C ASN A 34 -17.08 1.88 -0.01
N LEU A 35 -17.05 0.77 -0.74
CA LEU A 35 -18.24 0.16 -1.34
C LEU A 35 -19.23 -0.31 -0.27
N LEU A 36 -18.74 -0.85 0.85
CA LEU A 36 -19.57 -1.34 1.94
C LEU A 36 -20.23 -0.21 2.74
N LEU A 37 -19.47 0.85 3.04
CA LEU A 37 -19.92 1.94 3.92
C LEU A 37 -20.59 3.09 3.17
N GLY A 38 -20.38 3.20 1.86
CA GLY A 38 -20.88 4.31 1.04
C GLY A 38 -20.41 5.69 1.50
N MET A 39 -19.32 5.73 2.28
CA MET A 39 -18.83 6.92 2.99
C MET A 39 -17.35 7.11 2.72
N ASP A 40 -16.89 8.35 2.76
CA ASP A 40 -15.50 8.76 2.59
C ASP A 40 -14.56 8.09 3.62
N VAL A 41 -14.06 6.90 3.27
CA VAL A 41 -13.16 6.06 4.09
C VAL A 41 -11.84 6.76 4.40
N THR A 42 -11.54 7.83 3.68
CA THR A 42 -10.36 8.66 3.85
C THR A 42 -10.24 9.23 5.25
N LYS A 43 -11.39 9.54 5.88
CA LYS A 43 -11.44 10.02 7.26
C LYS A 43 -11.25 8.90 8.29
N LEU A 44 -11.67 7.68 7.98
CA LEU A 44 -11.51 6.52 8.87
C LEU A 44 -10.03 6.12 8.98
N TYR A 45 -9.34 6.05 7.85
CA TYR A 45 -7.92 5.66 7.80
C TYR A 45 -6.96 6.71 8.39
N ASN A 46 -7.42 7.96 8.51
CA ASN A 46 -6.66 9.06 9.12
C ASN A 46 -6.67 8.98 10.65
N ILE A 47 -7.67 8.33 11.25
CA ILE A 47 -7.77 8.15 12.71
C ILE A 47 -6.83 7.03 13.19
N ASP A 48 -6.56 6.04 12.33
CA ASP A 48 -5.64 4.93 12.58
C ASP A 48 -4.14 5.30 12.50
N GLU A 49 -3.77 6.58 12.34
CA GLU A 49 -2.36 7.01 12.38
C GLU A 49 -1.72 6.90 13.77
N ASN A 50 -2.52 6.64 14.81
CA ASN A 50 -2.09 6.64 16.20
C ASN A 50 -1.72 5.23 16.76
N HIS A 51 -1.64 4.22 15.91
CA HIS A 51 -1.11 2.91 16.29
C HIS A 51 0.42 2.93 16.18
N GLU A 52 1.07 3.44 17.23
CA GLU A 52 2.52 3.64 17.41
C GLU A 52 3.38 2.36 17.31
N ASP A 53 2.77 1.18 17.12
CA ASP A 53 3.46 -0.11 17.05
C ASP A 53 3.57 -0.71 15.63
N ASP A 54 3.03 -0.05 14.60
CA ASP A 54 3.06 -0.56 13.23
C ASP A 54 4.43 -0.31 12.57
N TYR A 55 5.19 -1.38 12.36
CA TYR A 55 6.48 -1.41 11.65
C TYR A 55 6.50 -0.49 10.42
N TYR A 56 7.58 0.29 10.25
CA TYR A 56 7.76 1.30 9.18
C TYR A 56 7.36 0.83 7.77
N PHE A 57 7.58 -0.45 7.45
CA PHE A 57 7.18 -1.05 6.18
C PHE A 57 5.65 -1.08 5.99
N ASN A 58 4.90 -1.41 7.04
CA ASN A 58 3.44 -1.44 7.02
C ASN A 58 2.86 -0.03 6.86
N TYR A 59 3.45 0.96 7.55
CA TYR A 59 3.11 2.37 7.36
C TYR A 59 3.29 2.82 5.91
N LEU A 60 4.43 2.48 5.27
CA LEU A 60 4.68 2.80 3.87
C LEU A 60 3.67 2.15 2.92
N ILE A 61 3.33 0.88 3.16
CA ILE A 61 2.32 0.17 2.36
C ILE A 61 0.98 0.90 2.48
N ARG A 62 0.54 1.19 3.71
CA ARG A 62 -0.76 1.83 3.98
C ARG A 62 -0.84 3.21 3.35
N LYS A 63 0.21 4.02 3.51
CA LYS A 63 0.31 5.36 2.91
C LYS A 63 0.26 5.30 1.38
N SER A 64 0.99 4.38 0.77
CA SER A 64 1.00 4.21 -0.68
C SER A 64 -0.37 3.79 -1.22
N ALA A 65 -1.01 2.81 -0.57
CA ALA A 65 -2.36 2.36 -0.93
C ALA A 65 -3.37 3.50 -0.82
N MET A 66 -3.25 4.31 0.23
CA MET A 66 -4.13 5.44 0.48
C MET A 66 -3.98 6.55 -0.58
N GLN A 67 -2.74 6.89 -0.96
CA GLN A 67 -2.47 7.84 -2.03
C GLN A 67 -3.02 7.33 -3.37
N LEU A 68 -2.86 6.04 -3.66
CA LEU A 68 -3.39 5.41 -4.87
C LEU A 68 -4.93 5.48 -4.90
N TYR A 69 -5.57 5.26 -3.76
CA TYR A 69 -7.03 5.40 -3.59
C TYR A 69 -7.49 6.84 -3.84
N ILE A 70 -6.84 7.83 -3.24
CA ILE A 70 -7.15 9.26 -3.48
C ILE A 70 -6.96 9.62 -4.96
N LEU A 71 -5.87 9.18 -5.59
CA LEU A 71 -5.61 9.41 -7.02
C LEU A 71 -6.70 8.79 -7.91
N THR A 72 -7.17 7.59 -7.56
CA THR A 72 -8.22 6.90 -8.30
C THR A 72 -9.57 7.59 -8.12
N ASN A 73 -9.92 7.95 -6.89
CA ASN A 73 -11.22 8.55 -6.58
C ASN A 73 -11.31 10.02 -7.04
N LYS A 74 -10.21 10.77 -7.10
CA LYS A 74 -10.17 12.12 -7.69
C LYS A 74 -10.38 12.15 -9.20
N ARG A 75 -10.23 11.01 -9.87
CA ARG A 75 -10.36 10.88 -11.33
C ARG A 75 -11.78 10.53 -11.79
N THR A 76 -12.65 10.18 -10.85
CA THR A 76 -14.07 9.85 -11.09
C THR A 76 -14.92 11.03 -10.69
#